data_AF-A0A356KNT5-F1
#
_entry.id   AF-A0A356KNT5-F1
#
_cell.length_a   1.000
_cell.length_b   1.000
_cell.length_c   1.000
_cell.angle_alpha   90.00
_cell.angle_beta   90.00
_cell.angle_gamma   90.00
#
_symmetry.space_group_name_H-M   'P 1'
#
loop_
_entity.id
_entity.type
_entity.pdbx_description
1 polymer ?
#
loop_
_entity_poly.entity_id
_entity_poly.type
_entity_poly.pdbx_seq_one_letter_code
_entity_poly.pdbx_strand_id
1 'polypeptide(L)' 'PNIVRVYDTGDFGDHLYFTMELVEGQPLSDLIDHKRLSLRRAVEVARDVALGLQHAH' A
#
# COMPACT_ATOMS: atom_id res chain seq x y z
N PRO A 1 -11.15 -1.86 -1.97
CA PRO A 1 -10.44 -0.62 -2.35
C PRO A 1 -9.22 -0.44 -1.43
N ASN A 2 -8.20 0.35 -1.82
CA ASN A 2 -6.98 0.61 -1.03
C ASN A 2 -6.14 -0.65 -0.69
N ILE A 3 -6.29 -1.72 -1.49
CA ILE A 3 -5.47 -2.94 -1.44
C ILE A 3 -4.96 -3.19 -2.85
N VAL A 4 -3.65 -3.37 -2.98
CA VAL A 4 -3.00 -3.71 -4.25
C VAL A 4 -3.48 -5.09 -4.72
N ARG A 5 -3.76 -5.20 -6.01
CA ARG A 5 -4.15 -6.46 -6.64
C ARG A 5 -2.91 -7.27 -7.01
N VAL A 6 -2.90 -8.53 -6.59
CA VAL A 6 -1.97 -9.56 -7.09
C VAL A 6 -2.52 -10.11 -8.40
N TYR A 7 -1.66 -10.23 -9.42
CA TYR A 7 -2.02 -10.79 -10.72
C TYR A 7 -1.72 -12.29 -10.80
N ASP A 8 -0.54 -12.70 -10.34
CA ASP A 8 -0.09 -14.10 -10.42
C ASP A 8 0.91 -14.42 -9.31
N THR A 9 1.06 -15.70 -8.99
CA THR A 9 1.99 -16.26 -8.00
C THR A 9 2.63 -17.53 -8.55
N GLY A 10 3.90 -17.79 -8.26
CA GLY A 10 4.54 -19.03 -8.71
C GLY A 10 5.91 -19.28 -8.09
N ASP A 11 6.56 -20.32 -8.61
CA ASP A 11 7.88 -20.76 -8.19
C ASP A 11 8.91 -20.52 -9.31
N PHE A 12 10.08 -20.02 -8.95
CA PHE A 12 11.25 -19.91 -9.82
C PHE A 12 12.45 -20.59 -9.14
N GLY A 13 12.66 -21.87 -9.47
CA GLY A 13 13.59 -22.72 -8.74
C GLY A 13 13.12 -22.92 -7.30
N ASP A 14 13.93 -22.49 -6.34
CA ASP A 14 13.62 -22.55 -4.90
C ASP A 14 13.00 -21.23 -4.37
N HIS A 15 12.63 -20.28 -5.24
CA HIS A 15 12.10 -18.99 -4.85
C HIS A 15 10.63 -18.82 -5.23
N LEU A 16 9.80 -18.47 -4.24
CA LEU A 16 8.44 -18.01 -4.47
C LEU A 16 8.46 -16.58 -5.03
N TYR A 17 7.65 -16.31 -6.03
CA TYR A 17 7.42 -14.98 -6.58
C TYR A 17 5.93 -14.69 -6.73
N PHE A 18 5.60 -13.40 -6.84
CA PHE A 18 4.29 -12.93 -7.24
C PHE A 18 4.41 -11.66 -8.05
N THR A 19 3.43 -11.40 -8.90
CA THR A 19 3.29 -10.16 -9.66
C THR A 19 2.08 -9.39 -9.14
N MET A 20 2.18 -8.08 -9.11
CA MET A 20 1.13 -7.21 -8.60
C MET A 20 1.07 -5.89 -9.35
N GLU A 21 0.03 -5.11 -9.09
CA GLU A 21 -0.07 -3.75 -9.61
C GLU A 21 1.13 -2.90 -9.19
N LEU A 22 1.70 -2.18 -10.15
CA LEU A 22 2.75 -1.20 -9.89
C LEU A 22 2.11 0.04 -9.28
N VAL A 23 2.39 0.27 -7.99
CA VAL A 23 1.94 1.47 -7.30
C VAL A 23 2.98 2.57 -7.51
N GLU A 24 2.65 3.54 -8.36
CA GLU A 24 3.48 4.73 -8.55
C GLU A 24 3.40 5.67 -7.33
N GLY A 25 4.54 6.26 -6.96
CA GLY A 25 4.64 7.18 -5.82
C GLY A 25 5.75 6.78 -4.87
N GLN A 26 5.60 7.15 -3.61
CA GLN A 26 6.57 6.84 -2.55
C GLN A 26 5.87 6.20 -1.35
N PRO A 27 6.59 5.38 -0.56
CA PRO A 27 6.09 4.86 0.70
C PRO A 27 5.64 5.98 1.64
N LEU A 28 4.55 5.75 2.38
CA LEU A 28 4.07 6.71 3.38
C LEU A 28 5.12 6.94 4.49
N SER A 29 5.88 5.91 4.86
CA SER A 29 6.99 5.99 5.82
C SER A 29 7.98 7.08 5.41
N ASP A 30 8.41 7.04 4.17
CA ASP A 30 9.41 7.98 3.65
C ASP A 30 8.84 9.39 3.63
N LEU A 31 7.56 9.54 3.27
CA LEU A 31 6.89 10.83 3.25
C LEU A 31 6.82 11.47 4.65
N ILE A 32 6.49 10.70 5.70
CA ILE A 32 6.34 11.21 7.07
C ILE A 32 7.67 11.43 7.78
N ASP A 33 8.71 10.68 7.42
CA ASP A 33 10.07 10.84 7.97
C ASP A 33 10.70 12.16 7.52
N HIS A 34 10.44 12.57 6.27
CA HIS A 34 11.06 13.77 5.68
C HIS A 34 10.20 15.03 5.83
N LYS A 35 8.87 14.90 6.01
CA LYS A 35 7.93 16.04 6.06
C LYS A 35 6.76 15.77 6.99
N ARG A 36 6.38 16.78 7.77
CA ARG A 36 5.11 16.75 8.50
C ARG A 36 3.93 16.95 7.56
N LEU A 37 2.98 16.01 7.60
CA LEU A 37 1.72 16.14 6.87
C LEU A 37 0.84 17.24 7.49
N SER A 38 0.06 17.92 6.66
CA SER A 38 -1.04 18.72 7.17
C SER A 38 -2.08 17.81 7.84
N LEU A 39 -2.80 18.34 8.84
CA LEU A 39 -3.84 17.57 9.54
C LEU A 39 -4.86 16.97 8.56
N ARG A 40 -5.30 17.75 7.57
CA ARG A 40 -6.21 17.28 6.52
C ARG A 40 -5.65 16.07 5.80
N ARG A 41 -4.38 16.14 5.34
CA ARG A 41 -3.77 15.04 4.60
C ARG A 41 -3.59 13.80 5.47
N ALA A 42 -3.23 13.98 6.74
CA ALA A 42 -3.12 12.88 7.70
C ALA A 42 -4.47 12.16 7.88
N VAL A 43 -5.56 12.91 8.04
CA VAL A 43 -6.92 12.34 8.20
C VAL A 43 -7.37 11.59 6.94
N GLU A 44 -7.09 12.14 5.75
CA GLU A 44 -7.40 11.46 4.48
C GLU A 44 -6.69 10.11 4.38
N VAL A 45 -5.38 10.07 4.64
CA VAL A 45 -4.59 8.84 4.61
C VAL A 45 -5.10 7.84 5.65
N ALA A 46 -5.37 8.28 6.88
CA ALA A 46 -5.90 7.42 7.93
C ALA A 46 -7.26 6.80 7.55
N ARG A 47 -8.16 7.59 6.96
CA ARG A 47 -9.44 7.10 6.44
C ARG A 47 -9.24 6.06 5.35
N ASP A 48 -8.37 6.33 4.39
CA ASP A 48 -8.15 5.43 3.25
C ASP A 48 -7.54 4.10 3.72
N VAL A 49 -6.62 4.12 4.69
CA VAL A 49 -6.10 2.90 5.35
C VAL A 49 -7.21 2.15 6.07
N ALA A 50 -8.06 2.84 6.85
CA ALA A 50 -9.17 2.20 7.57
C ALA A 50 -10.17 1.53 6.61
N LEU A 51 -10.48 2.16 5.47
CA LEU A 51 -11.32 1.56 4.43
C LEU A 51 -10.66 0.33 3.79
N GLY A 52 -9.34 0.34 3.61
CA GLY A 52 -8.59 -0.83 3.15
C GLY A 52 -8.67 -1.97 4.15
N LEU A 53 -8.43 -1.69 5.43
CA LEU A 53 -8.52 -2.68 6.50
C LEU A 53 -9.94 -3.26 6.61
N GLN A 54 -10.98 -2.41 6.57
CA GLN A 54 -12.37 -2.87 6.58
C GLN A 54 -12.69 -3.80 5.41
N HIS A 55 -12.08 -3.59 4.24
CA HIS A 55 -12.29 -4.44 3.08
C HIS A 55 -11.56 -5.79 3.16
N ALA A 56 -10.49 -5.89 3.95
CA ALA A 56 -9.73 -7.11 4.18
C ALA A 56 -10.30 -8.00 5.30
N HIS A 57 -11.18 -7.44 6.14
CA HIS A 57 -11.91 -8.14 7.20
C HIS A 57 -13.14 -8.87 6.65
#